data_AF-A0A315BU30-F1
#
_entry.id   AF-A0A315BU30-F1
#
_cell.length_a   1.000
_cell.length_b   1.000
_cell.length_c   1.000
_cell.angle_alpha   90.00
_cell.angle_beta   90.00
_cell.angle_gamma   90.00
#
_symmetry.space_group_name_H-M   'P 1'
#
loop_
_entity.id
_entity.type
_entity.pdbx_description
1 polymer ?
#
loop_
_entity_poly.entity_id
_entity_poly.type
_entity_poly.pdbx_seq_one_letter_code
_entity_poly.pdbx_strand_id
1 'polypeptide(L)'
;MNRKDVITALKVSEREVPYVWDGHDEDERPATPEELAHGLALARKRGRPAGSGVKEQVAIRLDKDILEAFRAQGQGWQTRINQALRRYLTEHPAQP
;
A
#
# COMPACT_ATOMS: atom_id res chain seq x y z
N MET A 1 -29.47 -4.94 5.08
CA MET A 1 -28.53 -4.74 6.20
C MET A 1 -27.58 -3.62 5.82
N ASN A 2 -27.67 -2.46 6.48
CA ASN A 2 -26.98 -1.24 6.07
C ASN A 2 -25.63 -1.13 6.79
N ARG A 3 -24.62 -0.52 6.15
CA ARG A 3 -23.27 -0.33 6.71
C ARG A 3 -23.31 0.40 8.06
N LYS A 4 -24.29 1.28 8.25
CA LYS A 4 -24.53 2.01 9.50
C LYS A 4 -24.91 1.07 10.65
N ASP A 5 -25.70 0.04 10.37
CA ASP A 5 -26.17 -0.92 11.38
C ASP A 5 -25.02 -1.83 11.84
N VAL A 6 -24.13 -2.19 10.91
CA VAL A 6 -22.91 -2.97 11.21
C VAL A 6 -21.94 -2.16 12.09
N ILE A 7 -21.77 -0.86 11.84
CA ILE A 7 -20.90 0.01 12.66
C ILE A 7 -21.49 0.23 14.06
N THR A 8 -22.82 0.38 14.16
CA THR A 8 -23.50 0.50 15.45
C THR A 8 -23.39 -0.79 16.26
N ALA A 9 -23.58 -1.95 15.63
CA ALA A 9 -23.40 -3.25 16.28
C ALA A 9 -21.95 -3.48 16.74
N LEU A 10 -20.96 -3.05 15.97
CA LEU A 10 -19.54 -3.15 16.36
C LEU A 10 -19.16 -2.21 17.54
N LYS A 11 -19.90 -1.12 17.73
CA LYS A 11 -19.71 -0.22 18.89
C LYS A 11 -20.38 -0.72 20.16
N VAL A 12 -21.37 -1.60 20.03
CA VAL A 12 -22.20 -2.12 21.12
C VAL A 12 -21.70 -3.47 21.65
N SER A 13 -20.73 -4.11 20.98
CA SER A 13 -20.05 -5.27 21.59
C SER A 13 -19.27 -4.80 22.82
N GLU A 14 -19.86 -5.02 23.99
CA GLU A 14 -19.20 -5.16 25.27
C GLU A 14 -17.98 -6.05 25.08
N ARG A 15 -16.81 -5.44 24.94
CA ARG A 15 -15.56 -6.17 25.14
C ARG A 15 -15.57 -6.47 26.63
N GLU A 16 -15.82 -7.72 26.99
CA GLU A 16 -15.49 -8.26 28.30
C GLU A 16 -14.12 -7.70 28.68
N VAL A 17 -14.08 -7.06 29.86
CA VAL A 17 -12.98 -6.40 30.57
C VAL A 17 -11.63 -6.22 29.82
N PRO A 18 -11.02 -5.01 29.82
CA PRO A 18 -9.66 -4.89 29.32
C PRO A 18 -8.77 -5.89 30.05
N TYR A 19 -8.08 -6.73 29.29
CA TYR A 19 -7.14 -7.73 29.79
C TYR A 19 -6.31 -7.17 30.96
N VAL A 20 -6.47 -7.76 32.15
CA VAL A 20 -5.71 -7.42 33.36
C VAL A 20 -4.67 -8.50 33.54
N TRP A 21 -3.40 -8.11 33.44
CA TRP A 21 -2.26 -9.01 33.65
C TRP A 21 -2.27 -9.60 35.06
N ASP A 22 -2.12 -10.92 35.16
CA ASP A 22 -2.26 -11.70 36.40
C ASP A 22 -0.94 -11.89 37.18
N GLY A 23 0.18 -11.41 36.63
CA GLY A 23 1.50 -11.47 37.25
C GLY A 23 2.20 -12.83 37.13
N HIS A 24 1.62 -13.78 36.38
CA HIS A 24 2.13 -15.15 36.30
C HIS A 24 3.24 -15.31 35.26
N ASP A 25 3.20 -14.51 34.19
CA ASP A 25 4.22 -14.49 33.13
C ASP A 25 4.56 -13.03 32.74
N GLU A 26 5.82 -12.64 32.90
CA GLU A 26 6.32 -11.31 32.51
C GLU A 26 6.27 -11.10 30.98
N ASP A 27 6.35 -12.18 30.17
CA ASP A 27 6.27 -12.09 28.71
C ASP A 27 4.84 -11.79 28.21
N GLU A 28 3.82 -12.05 29.04
CA GLU A 28 2.40 -11.78 28.75
C GLU A 28 1.92 -10.41 29.26
N ARG A 29 2.81 -9.64 29.90
CA ARG A 29 2.50 -8.30 30.42
C ARG A 29 2.26 -7.32 29.27
N PRO A 30 1.24 -6.44 29.36
CA PRO A 30 1.10 -5.37 28.39
C PRO A 30 2.29 -4.41 28.47
N ALA A 31 2.83 -4.04 27.31
CA ALA A 31 3.92 -3.07 27.21
C ALA A 31 3.55 -1.75 27.89
N THR A 32 4.49 -1.16 28.62
CA THR A 32 4.33 0.18 29.15
C THR A 32 4.26 1.22 28.02
N PRO A 33 3.67 2.41 28.25
CA PRO A 33 3.64 3.47 27.25
C PRO A 33 5.03 3.84 26.69
N GLU A 34 6.07 3.77 27.53
CA GLU A 34 7.45 4.07 27.15
C GLU A 34 8.05 2.99 26.25
N GLU A 35 7.88 1.71 26.61
CA GLU A 35 8.33 0.57 25.80
C GLU A 35 7.61 0.51 24.46
N LEU A 36 6.31 0.78 24.46
CA LEU A 36 5.51 0.87 23.25
C LEU A 36 6.02 1.99 22.33
N ALA A 37 6.26 3.19 22.87
CA ALA A 37 6.80 4.31 22.12
C ALA A 37 8.19 3.99 21.54
N HIS A 38 9.05 3.35 22.32
CA HIS A 38 10.38 2.92 21.88
C HIS A 38 10.30 1.86 20.76
N GLY A 39 9.42 0.87 20.89
CA GLY A 39 9.17 -0.15 19.87
C GLY A 39 8.64 0.46 18.56
N LEU A 40 7.73 1.44 18.64
CA LEU A 40 7.24 2.18 17.46
C LEU A 40 8.33 3.04 16.81
N ALA A 41 9.22 3.65 17.60
CA ALA A 41 10.33 4.45 17.09
C ALA A 41 11.37 3.59 16.35
N LEU A 42 11.63 2.38 16.85
CA LEU A 42 12.52 1.39 16.22
C LEU A 42 11.87 0.65 15.05
N ALA A 43 10.54 0.55 15.03
CA ALA A 43 9.80 -0.01 13.92
C ALA A 43 10.01 0.86 12.68
N ARG A 44 10.89 0.40 11.78
CA ARG A 44 10.98 0.91 10.41
C ARG A 44 9.56 1.03 9.87
N LYS A 45 9.17 2.23 9.40
CA LYS A 45 7.90 2.46 8.70
C LYS A 45 7.74 1.43 7.58
N ARG A 46 7.12 0.29 7.90
CA ARG A 46 6.71 -0.73 6.92
C ARG A 46 5.47 -0.17 6.26
N GLY A 47 5.70 0.70 5.29
CA GLY A 47 4.69 1.31 4.43
C GLY A 47 5.20 1.31 3.00
N ARG A 48 4.26 1.35 2.06
CA ARG A 48 4.58 1.48 0.63
C ARG A 48 5.53 2.68 0.45
N PRO A 49 6.63 2.55 -0.31
CA PRO A 49 7.55 3.66 -0.53
C PRO A 49 6.80 4.89 -1.05
N ALA A 50 7.15 6.05 -0.48
CA ALA A 50 6.68 7.34 -0.96
C ALA A 50 7.06 7.48 -2.46
N GLY A 51 6.09 7.81 -3.30
CA GLY A 51 6.27 7.88 -4.77
C GLY A 51 5.41 6.92 -5.58
N SER A 52 4.70 5.99 -4.93
CA SER A 52 3.71 5.13 -5.57
C SER A 52 2.42 5.84 -6.03
N GLY A 53 2.22 7.12 -5.70
CA GLY A 53 1.04 7.90 -6.06
C GLY A 53 1.11 8.64 -7.41
N VAL A 54 2.23 8.58 -8.12
CA VAL A 54 2.41 9.35 -9.38
C VAL A 54 1.96 8.56 -10.60
N LYS A 55 1.88 7.22 -10.49
CA LYS A 55 1.47 6.36 -11.61
C LYS A 55 -0.01 6.03 -11.47
N GLU A 56 -0.78 6.40 -12.48
CA GLU A 56 -2.17 5.98 -12.60
C GLU A 56 -2.24 4.64 -13.36
N GLN A 57 -2.99 3.69 -12.82
CA GLN A 57 -3.24 2.42 -13.50
C GLN A 57 -4.42 2.60 -14.46
N VAL A 58 -4.13 2.55 -15.75
CA VAL A 58 -5.14 2.64 -16.81
C VAL A 58 -5.18 1.33 -17.60
N ALA A 59 -6.37 0.96 -18.07
CA ALA A 59 -6.55 -0.18 -18.98
C ALA A 59 -6.58 0.34 -20.42
N ILE A 60 -5.46 0.17 -21.15
CA ILE A 60 -5.36 0.51 -22.58
C ILE A 60 -5.12 -0.75 -23.41
N ARG A 61 -5.62 -0.75 -24.65
CA ARG A 61 -5.28 -1.79 -25.63
C ARG A 61 -4.06 -1.32 -26.43
N LEU A 62 -3.09 -2.22 -26.57
CA LEU A 62 -1.88 -2.02 -27.37
C LEU A 62 -1.81 -3.15 -28.40
N ASP A 63 -1.24 -2.86 -29.56
CA ASP A 63 -1.03 -3.88 -30.57
C ASP A 63 -0.11 -5.00 -30.08
N LYS A 64 -0.36 -6.21 -30.57
CA LYS A 64 0.28 -7.43 -30.07
C LYS A 64 1.78 -7.43 -30.35
N ASP A 65 2.18 -6.99 -31.52
CA ASP A 65 3.58 -6.86 -31.95
C ASP A 65 4.37 -5.89 -31.06
N ILE A 66 3.78 -4.75 -30.68
CA ILE A 66 4.37 -3.79 -29.75
C ILE A 66 4.58 -4.46 -28.38
N LEU A 67 3.55 -5.15 -27.86
CA LEU A 67 3.66 -5.85 -26.59
C LEU A 67 4.73 -6.96 -26.61
N GLU A 68 4.81 -7.73 -27.69
CA GLU A 68 5.82 -8.78 -27.86
C GLU A 68 7.23 -8.19 -27.91
N ALA A 69 7.45 -7.12 -28.67
CA ALA A 69 8.73 -6.43 -28.77
C ALA A 69 9.24 -5.91 -27.41
N PHE A 70 8.36 -5.34 -26.58
CA PHE A 70 8.73 -4.90 -25.24
C PHE A 70 8.96 -6.07 -24.28
N ARG A 71 8.10 -7.11 -24.30
CA ARG A 71 8.24 -8.29 -23.43
C ARG A 71 9.51 -9.08 -23.72
N ALA A 72 9.95 -9.14 -24.98
CA ALA A 72 11.21 -9.77 -25.37
C ALA A 72 12.44 -9.13 -24.70
N GLN A 73 12.35 -7.87 -24.25
CA GLN A 73 13.42 -7.17 -23.50
C GLN A 73 13.53 -7.63 -22.03
N GLY A 74 12.66 -8.55 -21.61
CA GLY A 74 12.69 -9.17 -20.28
C GLY A 74 12.12 -8.28 -19.18
N GLN A 75 12.72 -8.39 -17.98
CA GLN A 75 12.24 -7.69 -16.80
C GLN A 75 12.23 -6.17 -17.00
N GLY A 76 11.15 -5.53 -16.53
CA GLY A 76 10.98 -4.09 -16.60
C GLY A 76 10.41 -3.56 -17.93
N TRP A 77 9.91 -4.42 -18.82
CA TRP A 77 9.30 -3.99 -20.10
C TRP A 77 8.19 -2.93 -19.93
N GLN A 78 7.39 -3.00 -18.86
CA GLN A 78 6.38 -1.98 -18.53
C GLN A 78 6.99 -0.61 -18.20
N THR A 79 8.16 -0.59 -17.56
CA THR A 79 8.88 0.66 -17.31
C THR A 79 9.42 1.24 -18.62
N ARG A 80 9.90 0.39 -19.53
CA ARG A 80 10.43 0.79 -20.83
C ARG A 80 9.36 1.36 -21.76
N ILE A 81 8.18 0.73 -21.82
CA ILE A 81 7.07 1.28 -22.62
C ILE A 81 6.63 2.64 -22.08
N ASN A 82 6.58 2.82 -20.76
CA ASN A 82 6.28 4.13 -20.15
C ASN A 82 7.36 5.17 -20.47
N GLN A 83 8.65 4.79 -20.51
CA GLN A 83 9.74 5.69 -20.93
C GLN A 83 9.61 6.08 -22.41
N ALA A 84 9.24 5.13 -23.28
CA ALA A 84 8.99 5.41 -24.69
C ALA A 84 7.85 6.42 -24.89
N LEU A 85 6.75 6.27 -24.14
CA LEU A 85 5.63 7.22 -24.16
C LEU A 85 6.07 8.63 -23.68
N ARG A 86 6.89 8.71 -22.62
CA ARG A 86 7.45 9.99 -22.17
C ARG A 86 8.31 10.65 -23.24
N ARG A 87 9.18 9.87 -23.89
CA ARG A 87 10.03 10.35 -24.97
C ARG A 87 9.19 10.87 -26.14
N TYR A 88 8.14 10.14 -26.53
CA TYR A 88 7.22 10.55 -27.57
C TYR A 88 6.59 11.91 -27.27
N LEU A 89 6.12 12.15 -26.03
CA LEU A 89 5.54 13.44 -25.61
C LEU A 89 6.56 14.59 -25.60
N THR A 90 7.83 14.32 -25.29
CA THR A 90 8.89 15.32 -25.37
C THR A 90 9.19 15.70 -26.83
N GLU A 91 9.19 14.73 -27.73
CA GLU A 91 9.45 14.93 -29.17
C GLU A 91 8.23 15.52 -29.90
N HIS A 92 7.02 15.22 -29.43
CA HIS A 92 5.75 15.64 -30.01
C HIS A 92 4.92 16.35 -28.94
N PRO A 93 5.26 17.61 -28.62
CA PRO A 93 4.45 18.38 -27.68
C PRO A 93 3.02 18.45 -28.23
N ALA A 94 2.04 18.11 -27.38
CA ALA A 94 0.64 18.25 -27.74
C ALA A 94 0.39 19.70 -28.16
N GLN A 95 -0.11 19.89 -29.39
CA GLN A 95 -0.56 21.20 -29.83
C GLN A 95 -1.72 21.63 -28.90
N PRO A 96 -1.74 22.89 -28.45
CA PRO A 96 -2.78 23.40 -27.56
C PRO A 96 -4.17 23.36 -28.18
#